data_AF-A0A7W0RI00-F1
#
_entry.id   AF-A0A7W0RI00-F1
#
_cell.length_a   1.000
_cell.length_b   1.000
_cell.length_c   1.000
_cell.angle_alpha   90.00
_cell.angle_beta   90.00
_cell.angle_gamma   90.00
#
_symmetry.space_group_name_H-M   'P 1'
#
loop_
_entity.id
_entity.type
_entity.pdbx_description
1 polymer ?
#
loop_
_entity_poly.entity_id
_entity_poly.type
_entity_poly.pdbx_seq_one_letter_code
_entity_poly.pdbx_strand_id
1 'polypeptide(L)'
;MARAGLTKKRLAGIDRSGGPPPETQKGQPLRPFTIPNLVSYVRLALLPLFVALAFSSGDGRDTGAALLYFAIAWGDQLDGLAARLTGQYSRLGALLDPLTDRALVLAGVV
;
A
#
# COMPACT_ATOMS: atom_id res chain seq x y z
N MET A 1 15.36 -23.44 -5.50
CA MET A 1 14.12 -23.94 -4.86
C MET A 1 12.94 -23.44 -5.67
N ALA A 2 12.27 -24.32 -6.40
CA ALA A 2 11.06 -23.97 -7.15
C ALA A 2 9.96 -23.57 -6.15
N ARG A 3 9.55 -22.30 -6.16
CA ARG A 3 8.45 -21.82 -5.30
C ARG A 3 7.16 -22.51 -5.77
N ALA A 4 6.58 -23.35 -4.92
CA ALA A 4 5.25 -23.89 -5.13
C ALA A 4 4.30 -22.74 -5.50
N GLY A 5 3.59 -22.87 -6.63
CA GLY A 5 2.70 -21.82 -7.12
C GLY A 5 1.71 -21.42 -6.04
N LEU A 6 1.66 -20.12 -5.69
CA LEU A 6 0.68 -19.61 -4.74
C LEU A 6 -0.73 -19.91 -5.28
N THR A 7 -1.57 -20.50 -4.43
CA THR A 7 -3.00 -20.69 -4.75
C THR A 7 -3.64 -19.35 -5.07
N LYS A 8 -4.62 -19.31 -5.99
CA LYS A 8 -5.33 -18.08 -6.36
C LYS A 8 -5.87 -17.31 -5.14
N LYS A 9 -6.34 -18.03 -4.11
CA LYS A 9 -6.80 -17.45 -2.83
C LYS A 9 -5.67 -16.76 -2.04
N ARG A 10 -4.46 -17.32 -2.05
CA ARG A 10 -3.28 -16.68 -1.44
C ARG A 10 -2.82 -15.47 -2.24
N LEU A 11 -2.83 -15.58 -3.57
CA LEU A 11 -2.46 -14.49 -4.46
C LEU A 11 -3.36 -13.25 -4.27
N ALA A 12 -4.66 -13.48 -4.13
CA ALA A 12 -5.65 -12.45 -3.82
C ALA A 12 -5.59 -11.94 -2.35
N GLY A 13 -4.71 -12.50 -1.51
CA GLY A 13 -4.62 -12.13 -0.09
C GLY A 13 -5.80 -12.60 0.77
N ILE A 14 -6.69 -13.43 0.23
CA ILE A 14 -7.85 -14.00 0.95
C ILE A 14 -7.37 -15.02 1.99
N ASP A 15 -6.40 -15.85 1.60
CA ASP A 15 -5.76 -16.80 2.51
C ASP A 15 -4.44 -16.22 3.06
N ARG A 16 -4.41 -15.93 4.37
CA ARG A 16 -3.25 -15.40 5.12
C ARG A 16 -2.65 -16.40 6.12
N SER A 17 -2.98 -17.69 6.00
CA SER A 17 -2.56 -18.74 6.94
C SER A 17 -1.04 -18.99 7.01
N GLY A 18 -0.25 -18.50 6.04
CA GLY A 18 1.18 -18.78 5.91
C GLY A 18 2.13 -17.99 6.82
N GLY A 19 1.61 -17.10 7.68
CA GLY A 19 2.43 -16.19 8.47
C GLY A 19 3.12 -15.08 7.64
N PRO A 20 3.74 -14.10 8.29
CA PRO A 20 4.44 -13.02 7.60
C PRO A 20 5.73 -13.53 6.92
N PRO A 21 6.07 -13.02 5.72
CA PRO A 21 7.28 -13.41 5.01
C PRO A 21 8.54 -13.18 5.87
N PRO A 22 9.56 -14.05 5.82
CA PRO A 22 10.78 -13.88 6.59
C PRO A 22 11.47 -12.53 6.39
N GLU A 23 11.37 -11.95 5.19
CA GLU A 23 12.00 -10.69 4.80
C GLU A 23 11.39 -9.45 5.48
N THR A 24 10.20 -9.58 6.08
CA THR A 24 9.55 -8.48 6.83
C THR A 24 9.92 -8.49 8.32
N GLN A 25 10.64 -9.51 8.79
CA GLN A 25 10.99 -9.67 10.20
C GLN A 25 12.03 -8.64 10.68
N LYS A 26 12.05 -8.38 11.99
CA LYS A 26 13.07 -7.52 12.62
C LYS A 26 14.46 -8.13 12.40
N GLY A 27 15.45 -7.29 12.05
CA GLY A 27 16.82 -7.71 11.75
C GLY A 27 17.10 -7.93 10.26
N GLN A 28 16.08 -7.98 9.41
CA GLN A 28 16.26 -8.03 7.96
C GLN A 28 16.62 -6.64 7.38
N PRO A 29 17.36 -6.59 6.24
CA PRO A 29 17.65 -5.35 5.55
C PRO A 29 16.36 -4.67 5.06
N LEU A 30 16.35 -3.34 5.08
CA LEU A 30 15.16 -2.55 4.76
C LEU A 30 14.68 -2.72 3.31
N ARG A 31 15.60 -2.98 2.36
CA ARG A 31 15.31 -3.14 0.93
C ARG A 31 14.37 -2.04 0.39
N PRO A 32 14.84 -0.78 0.33
CA PRO A 32 13.98 0.35 0.01
C PRO A 32 13.42 0.33 -1.42
N PHE A 33 14.16 -0.25 -2.36
CA PHE A 33 13.81 -0.30 -3.78
C PHE A 33 13.22 -1.66 -4.16
N THR A 34 11.92 -1.83 -3.94
CA THR A 34 11.14 -2.96 -4.45
C THR A 34 9.92 -2.43 -5.21
N ILE A 35 9.37 -3.26 -6.10
CA ILE A 35 8.17 -2.89 -6.87
C ILE A 35 7.00 -2.54 -5.92
N PRO A 36 6.73 -3.30 -4.84
CA PRO A 36 5.69 -2.94 -3.87
C PRO A 36 5.95 -1.59 -3.19
N ASN A 37 7.20 -1.34 -2.73
CA ASN A 37 7.51 -0.08 -2.06
C ASN A 37 7.31 1.13 -2.96
N LEU A 38 7.57 1.00 -4.27
CA LEU A 38 7.35 2.09 -5.22
C LEU A 38 5.87 2.52 -5.25
N VAL A 39 4.95 1.54 -5.22
CA VAL A 39 3.51 1.81 -5.15
C VAL A 39 3.15 2.51 -3.84
N SER A 40 3.70 2.07 -2.69
CA SER A 40 3.47 2.74 -1.40
C SER A 40 4.04 4.16 -1.38
N TYR A 41 5.19 4.42 -2.01
CA TYR A 41 5.75 5.78 -2.13
C TYR A 41 4.89 6.70 -2.99
N VAL A 42 4.37 6.20 -4.11
CA VAL A 42 3.43 6.95 -4.94
C VAL A 42 2.18 7.27 -4.13
N ARG A 43 1.63 6.30 -3.38
CA ARG A 43 0.47 6.49 -2.51
C ARG A 43 0.72 7.60 -1.47
N LEU A 44 1.87 7.57 -0.81
CA LEU A 44 2.29 8.62 0.12
C LEU A 44 2.45 10.00 -0.52
N ALA A 45 2.99 10.07 -1.75
CA ALA A 45 3.14 11.33 -2.47
C ALA A 45 1.80 11.91 -2.93
N LEU A 46 0.81 11.05 -3.23
CA LEU A 46 -0.54 11.47 -3.63
C LEU A 46 -1.38 11.98 -2.45
N LEU A 47 -1.08 11.58 -1.21
CA LEU A 47 -1.82 12.02 -0.03
C LEU A 47 -1.80 13.55 0.17
N PRO A 48 -0.64 14.24 0.15
CA PRO A 48 -0.60 15.70 0.21
C PRO A 48 -1.37 16.38 -0.92
N LEU A 49 -1.36 15.81 -2.13
CA LEU A 49 -2.13 16.31 -3.27
C LEU A 49 -3.63 16.21 -3.00
N PHE A 50 -4.10 15.06 -2.49
CA PHE A 50 -5.48 14.90 -2.07
C PHE A 50 -5.89 15.92 -1.02
N VAL A 51 -5.08 16.11 0.03
CA VAL A 51 -5.37 17.10 1.09
C VAL A 51 -5.46 18.52 0.52
N ALA A 52 -4.57 18.90 -0.39
CA ALA A 52 -4.61 20.21 -1.03
C ALA A 52 -5.89 20.41 -1.87
N LEU A 53 -6.32 19.38 -2.61
CA LEU A 53 -7.57 19.44 -3.38
C LEU A 53 -8.81 19.48 -2.49
N ALA A 54 -8.84 18.65 -1.44
CA ALA A 54 -9.93 18.61 -0.48
C ALA A 54 -10.15 19.98 0.19
N PHE A 55 -9.08 20.61 0.68
CA PHE A 55 -9.17 21.95 1.28
C PHE A 55 -9.43 23.07 0.27
N SER A 56 -9.14 22.88 -1.02
CA SER A 56 -9.49 23.85 -2.05
C SER A 56 -10.97 23.80 -2.44
N SER A 57 -11.69 22.75 -2.06
CA SER A 57 -13.12 22.61 -2.33
C SER A 57 -13.94 23.37 -1.30
N GLY A 58 -14.58 24.45 -1.72
CA GLY A 58 -15.34 25.33 -0.80
C GLY A 58 -16.57 24.67 -0.14
N ASP A 59 -17.09 23.58 -0.69
CA ASP A 59 -18.27 22.88 -0.20
C ASP A 59 -18.03 21.39 0.16
N GLY A 60 -16.78 20.92 0.02
CA GLY A 60 -16.38 19.55 0.31
C GLY A 60 -16.91 18.49 -0.67
N ARG A 61 -17.43 18.88 -1.84
CA ARG A 61 -18.02 17.94 -2.82
C ARG A 61 -17.17 17.74 -4.08
N ASP A 62 -15.86 17.96 -3.98
CA ASP A 62 -14.96 17.77 -5.12
C ASP A 62 -14.89 16.30 -5.54
N THR A 63 -15.45 16.01 -6.72
CA THR A 63 -15.45 14.66 -7.30
C THR A 63 -14.03 14.20 -7.65
N GLY A 64 -13.14 15.10 -8.04
CA GLY A 64 -11.73 14.80 -8.30
C GLY A 64 -10.99 14.40 -7.03
N ALA A 65 -11.22 15.10 -5.92
CA ALA A 65 -10.66 14.72 -4.62
C ALA A 65 -11.17 13.34 -4.17
N ALA A 66 -12.47 13.07 -4.33
CA ALA A 66 -13.05 11.77 -4.00
C ALA A 66 -12.48 10.61 -4.85
N LEU A 67 -12.33 10.82 -6.16
CA LEU A 67 -11.73 9.84 -7.06
C LEU A 67 -10.24 9.60 -6.75
N LEU A 68 -9.50 10.66 -6.43
CA LEU A 68 -8.10 10.56 -6.03
C LEU A 68 -7.97 9.78 -4.72
N TYR A 69 -8.78 10.11 -3.71
CA TYR A 69 -8.80 9.36 -2.45
C TYR A 69 -9.09 7.88 -2.66
N PHE A 70 -10.09 7.57 -3.49
CA PHE A 70 -10.42 6.19 -3.86
C PHE A 70 -9.23 5.49 -4.54
N ALA A 71 -8.54 6.14 -5.48
CA ALA A 71 -7.38 5.58 -6.15
C ALA A 71 -6.22 5.32 -5.19
N ILE A 72 -5.96 6.23 -4.25
CA ILE A 72 -4.96 6.07 -3.18
C ILE A 72 -5.33 4.85 -2.33
N ALA A 73 -6.57 4.78 -1.82
CA ALA A 73 -7.04 3.67 -0.99
C ALA A 73 -6.98 2.31 -1.70
N TRP A 74 -7.34 2.27 -2.98
CA TRP A 74 -7.27 1.05 -3.78
C TRP A 74 -5.83 0.59 -4.05
N GLY A 75 -4.87 1.53 -4.06
CA GLY A 75 -3.45 1.26 -4.32
C GLY A 75 -2.79 0.30 -3.33
N ASP A 76 -3.30 0.19 -2.09
CA ASP A 76 -2.85 -0.80 -1.09
C ASP A 76 -3.01 -2.25 -1.58
N GLN A 77 -4.05 -2.54 -2.35
CA GLN A 77 -4.21 -3.90 -2.88
C GLN A 77 -3.17 -4.22 -3.96
N LEU A 78 -2.69 -3.20 -4.67
CA LEU A 78 -1.73 -3.36 -5.76
C LEU A 78 -0.34 -3.70 -5.24
N ASP A 79 0.13 -3.07 -4.16
CA ASP A 79 1.46 -3.37 -3.62
C ASP A 79 1.51 -4.74 -2.95
N GLY A 80 0.45 -5.15 -2.23
CA GLY A 80 0.31 -6.47 -1.66
C GLY A 80 0.24 -7.56 -2.74
N LEU A 81 -0.49 -7.30 -3.83
CA LEU A 81 -0.54 -8.21 -4.98
C LEU A 81 0.82 -8.28 -5.69
N ALA A 82 1.48 -7.14 -5.91
CA ALA A 82 2.80 -7.08 -6.50
C ALA A 82 3.83 -7.84 -5.65
N ALA A 83 3.79 -7.72 -4.32
CA ALA A 83 4.68 -8.43 -3.40
C ALA A 83 4.47 -9.95 -3.48
N ARG A 84 3.21 -10.40 -3.60
CA ARG A 84 2.87 -11.82 -3.73
C ARG A 84 3.28 -12.41 -5.09
N LEU A 85 3.09 -11.65 -6.17
CA LEU A 85 3.44 -12.06 -7.54
C LEU A 85 4.96 -12.08 -7.76
N THR A 86 5.63 -11.00 -7.38
CA THR A 86 7.08 -10.85 -7.59
C THR A 86 7.90 -11.56 -6.50
N GLY A 87 7.26 -11.87 -5.36
CA GLY A 87 7.93 -12.40 -4.20
C GLY A 87 8.88 -11.41 -3.52
N GLN A 88 8.79 -10.12 -3.86
CA GLN A 88 9.62 -9.05 -3.33
C GLN A 88 9.01 -8.49 -2.05
N TYR A 89 9.37 -9.07 -0.92
CA TYR A 89 9.02 -8.54 0.40
C TYR A 89 10.17 -7.70 0.95
N SER A 90 9.83 -6.63 1.67
CA SER A 90 10.80 -5.73 2.28
C SER A 90 10.39 -5.41 3.72
N ARG A 91 11.38 -5.26 4.61
CA ARG A 91 11.13 -4.80 5.98
C ARG A 91 10.64 -3.36 6.00
N LEU A 92 11.13 -2.51 5.08
CA LEU A 92 10.67 -1.13 4.99
C LEU A 92 9.18 -1.05 4.62
N GLY A 93 8.74 -1.81 3.61
CA GLY A 93 7.35 -1.85 3.20
C GLY A 93 6.44 -2.27 4.35
N ALA A 94 6.83 -3.29 5.12
CA ALA A 94 6.09 -3.73 6.31
C ALA A 94 6.00 -2.67 7.42
N LEU A 95 6.95 -1.73 7.49
CA LEU A 95 6.90 -0.59 8.42
C LEU A 95 6.13 0.61 7.84
N LEU A 96 6.18 0.78 6.52
CA LEU A 96 5.59 1.90 5.80
C LEU A 96 4.09 1.74 5.60
N ASP A 97 3.60 0.51 5.45
CA ASP A 97 2.16 0.20 5.28
C ASP A 97 1.32 0.81 6.41
N PRO A 98 1.56 0.48 7.70
CA PRO A 98 0.73 1.01 8.79
C PRO A 98 0.81 2.53 8.91
N LEU A 99 1.92 3.14 8.48
CA LEU A 99 2.07 4.60 8.45
C LEU A 99 1.22 5.20 7.34
N THR A 100 1.26 4.61 6.15
CA THR A 100 0.50 5.07 4.98
C THR A 100 -1.00 4.90 5.21
N ASP A 101 -1.42 3.78 5.80
CA ASP A 101 -2.83 3.51 6.12
C ASP A 101 -3.39 4.52 7.11
N ARG A 102 -2.62 4.83 8.16
CA ARG A 102 -3.02 5.85 9.14
C ARG A 102 -3.07 7.23 8.51
N ALA A 103 -2.10 7.57 7.67
CA ALA A 103 -2.07 8.84 6.97
C ALA A 103 -3.27 8.99 6.02
N LEU A 104 -3.65 7.92 5.32
CA LEU A 104 -4.84 7.88 4.48
C LEU A 104 -6.12 8.09 5.28
N VAL A 105 -6.31 7.36 6.38
CA VAL A 105 -7.48 7.51 7.26
C VAL A 105 -7.57 8.95 7.79
N LEU A 106 -6.46 9.52 8.23
CA LEU A 106 -6.42 10.90 8.72
C LEU A 106 -6.73 11.91 7.61
N ALA A 107 -6.22 11.69 6.40
CA ALA A 107 -6.51 12.54 5.26
C ALA A 107 -7.99 12.51 4.92
N GLY A 108 -8.63 11.33 4.92
CA GLY A 108 -10.06 11.19 4.57
C GLY A 108 -11.05 11.78 5.59
N VAL A 109 -10.57 12.29 6.73
CA VAL A 109 -11.41 13.05 7.68
C VAL A 109 -11.60 14.50 7.25
N VAL A 110 -10.68 15.03 6.43
CA VAL A 110 -10.74 16.38 5.85
C VAL A 110 -11.73 16.42 4.71
#